data_AF-F0F5D0-F1
#
_entry.id   AF-F0F5D0-F1
#
_cell.length_a   1.000
_cell.length_b   1.000
_cell.length_c   1.000
_cell.angle_alpha   90.00
_cell.angle_beta   90.00
_cell.angle_gamma   90.00
#
_symmetry.space_group_name_H-M   'P 1'
#
loop_
_entity.id
_entity.type
_entity.pdbx_description
1 polymer ?
#
loop_
_entity_poly.entity_id
_entity_poly.type
_entity_poly.pdbx_seq_one_letter_code
_entity_poly.pdbx_strand_id
1 'polypeptide(L)'
;MKLPNDTLYLPIKQVYFDQIIAGTKKEELREIKMGITANKYLQRVMDDNGNPVKDTNDTEGYVRDLEHTDPNVSKYWIDDYNNGHFPFKPYPYTKLYLAVGYAKERDTALVEIDGYRFIPEMIRADKYAFWVIAYHIGKVLEVHRK
;
A
#
# COMPACT_ATOMS: atom_id res chain seq x y z
N MET A 1 -9.79 -0.21 18.82
CA MET A 1 -9.22 -1.55 18.60
C MET A 1 -7.82 -1.39 18.02
N LYS A 2 -6.80 -1.99 18.62
CA LYS A 2 -5.47 -2.07 18.00
C LYS A 2 -5.49 -3.26 17.06
N LEU A 3 -5.27 -3.03 15.76
CA LEU A 3 -5.20 -4.11 14.79
C LEU A 3 -3.86 -4.84 14.88
N PRO A 4 -3.80 -6.12 14.48
CA PRO A 4 -2.53 -6.81 14.26
C PRO A 4 -1.63 -6.05 13.28
N ASN A 5 -0.31 -6.20 13.41
CA ASN A 5 0.67 -5.49 12.57
C ASN A 5 0.61 -5.89 11.09
N ASP A 6 0.02 -7.04 10.76
CA ASP A 6 -0.18 -7.55 9.40
C ASP A 6 -1.54 -7.14 8.79
N THR A 7 -2.33 -6.34 9.51
CA THR A 7 -3.67 -5.91 9.10
C THR A 7 -3.72 -4.40 8.82
N LEU A 8 -4.05 -4.03 7.59
CA LEU A 8 -4.13 -2.65 7.14
C LEU A 8 -5.55 -2.08 7.30
N TYR A 9 -5.72 -1.06 8.14
CA TYR A 9 -6.98 -0.31 8.22
C TYR A 9 -7.17 0.61 7.01
N LEU A 10 -8.31 0.49 6.33
CA LEU A 10 -8.67 1.31 5.17
C LEU A 10 -10.12 1.83 5.25
N PRO A 11 -10.33 3.15 5.24
CA PRO A 11 -11.64 3.70 4.94
C PRO A 11 -11.97 3.48 3.46
N ILE A 12 -13.23 3.14 3.17
CA ILE A 12 -13.70 2.84 1.82
C ILE A 12 -15.12 3.40 1.59
N LYS A 13 -15.47 3.63 0.33
CA LYS A 13 -16.84 4.01 -0.07
C LYS A 13 -17.76 2.78 -0.03
N GLN A 14 -19.03 2.99 0.35
CA GLN A 14 -20.05 1.93 0.43
C GLN A 14 -20.11 1.07 -0.85
N VAL A 15 -20.13 1.71 -2.02
CA VAL A 15 -20.20 1.01 -3.31
C VAL A 15 -19.06 -0.02 -3.50
N TYR A 16 -17.83 0.32 -3.12
CA TYR A 16 -16.70 -0.60 -3.26
C TYR A 16 -16.68 -1.67 -2.17
N PHE A 17 -17.14 -1.33 -0.97
CA PHE A 17 -17.34 -2.28 0.10
C PHE A 17 -18.31 -3.38 -0.35
N ASP A 18 -19.49 -3.00 -0.85
CA ASP A 18 -20.50 -3.95 -1.30
C ASP A 18 -20.02 -4.81 -2.47
N GLN A 19 -19.25 -4.23 -3.42
CA GLN A 19 -18.61 -4.99 -4.50
C GLN A 19 -17.56 -6.00 -3.99
N ILE A 20 -16.80 -5.66 -2.94
CA ILE A 20 -15.84 -6.58 -2.33
C ILE A 20 -16.58 -7.72 -1.65
N ILE A 21 -17.62 -7.44 -0.87
CA ILE A 21 -18.42 -8.47 -0.19
C ILE A 21 -19.13 -9.38 -1.20
N ALA A 22 -19.65 -8.82 -2.30
CA ALA A 22 -20.23 -9.58 -3.40
C ALA A 22 -19.18 -10.34 -4.23
N GLY A 23 -17.89 -10.10 -3.99
CA GLY A 23 -16.79 -10.72 -4.73
C GLY A 23 -16.62 -10.23 -6.16
N THR A 24 -17.26 -9.12 -6.56
CA THR A 24 -17.17 -8.54 -7.91
C THR A 24 -15.98 -7.60 -8.06
N LYS A 25 -15.52 -6.98 -6.97
CA LYS A 25 -14.27 -6.22 -6.92
C LYS A 25 -13.16 -7.09 -6.32
N LYS A 26 -12.09 -7.30 -7.10
CA LYS A 26 -10.96 -8.19 -6.76
C LYS A 26 -9.68 -7.48 -6.35
N GLU A 27 -9.64 -6.16 -6.46
CA GLU A 27 -8.47 -5.36 -6.08
C GLU A 27 -8.91 -4.10 -5.33
N GLU A 28 -8.18 -3.71 -4.28
CA GLU A 28 -8.31 -2.40 -3.64
C GLU A 28 -7.09 -1.53 -3.92
N LEU A 29 -7.33 -0.38 -4.55
CA LEU A 29 -6.29 0.51 -5.05
C LEU A 29 -6.01 1.62 -4.03
N ARG A 30 -4.72 1.94 -3.85
CA ARG A 30 -4.25 3.03 -3.01
C ARG A 30 -3.09 3.77 -3.65
N GLU A 31 -3.23 5.09 -3.74
CA GLU A 31 -2.15 5.99 -4.18
C GLU A 31 -0.99 5.97 -3.19
N ILE A 32 0.22 5.84 -3.72
CA ILE A 32 1.46 5.95 -2.97
C ILE A 32 1.99 7.36 -3.18
N LYS A 33 1.94 8.15 -2.11
CA LYS A 33 2.42 9.52 -2.07
C LYS A 33 3.44 9.64 -0.95
N MET A 34 4.48 10.40 -1.24
CA MET A 34 5.57 10.70 -0.32
C MET A 34 5.05 11.13 1.07
N GLY A 35 5.64 10.53 2.10
CA GLY A 35 5.18 10.70 3.47
C GLY A 35 3.98 9.81 3.78
N ILE A 36 2.78 10.37 3.94
CA ILE A 36 1.68 9.74 4.69
C ILE A 36 1.32 8.34 4.16
N THR A 37 1.02 8.21 2.86
CA THR A 37 0.55 6.92 2.32
C THR A 37 1.71 5.97 2.03
N ALA A 38 2.86 6.48 1.58
CA ALA A 38 4.06 5.68 1.44
C ALA A 38 4.52 5.03 2.75
N ASN A 39 4.53 5.79 3.86
CA ASN A 39 4.86 5.29 5.19
C ASN A 39 3.94 4.15 5.64
N LYS A 40 2.72 4.11 5.10
CA LYS A 40 1.70 3.13 5.44
C LYS A 40 1.78 1.90 4.54
N TYR A 41 2.11 2.05 3.26
CA TYR A 41 2.02 0.95 2.28
C TYR A 41 3.36 0.31 1.96
N LEU A 42 4.48 0.96 2.28
CA LEU A 42 5.83 0.50 1.95
C LEU A 42 6.59 0.04 3.20
N GLN A 43 7.47 -0.93 3.00
CA GLN A 43 8.35 -1.40 4.07
C GLN A 43 9.38 -0.32 4.41
N ARG A 44 9.48 0.02 5.70
CA ARG A 44 10.40 1.04 6.20
C ARG A 44 11.76 0.44 6.55
N VAL A 45 12.82 1.17 6.22
CA VAL A 45 14.14 0.93 6.81
C VAL A 45 14.08 1.35 8.28
N MET A 46 14.61 0.53 9.17
CA MET A 46 14.70 0.81 10.61
C MET A 46 16.14 1.10 10.98
N ASP A 47 16.35 2.04 11.91
CA ASP A 47 17.63 2.25 12.57
C ASP A 47 17.90 1.18 13.63
N ASP A 48 19.08 1.24 14.26
CA ASP A 48 19.50 0.29 15.30
C ASP A 48 18.59 0.30 16.55
N ASN A 49 17.80 1.36 16.73
CA ASN A 49 16.84 1.51 17.82
C ASN A 49 15.43 1.04 17.42
N GLY A 50 15.24 0.55 16.19
CA GLY A 50 13.95 0.13 15.65
C GLY A 50 13.04 1.27 15.22
N ASN A 51 13.55 2.50 15.06
CA ASN A 51 12.78 3.63 14.54
C ASN A 51 12.87 3.70 13.01
N PRO A 52 11.79 4.13 12.32
CA PRO A 52 11.86 4.33 10.88
C PRO A 52 12.88 5.41 10.50
N VAL A 53 13.82 5.06 9.63
CA VAL A 53 14.76 6.01 9.03
C VAL A 53 13.97 7.05 8.24
N LYS A 54 14.28 8.34 8.46
CA LYS A 54 13.65 9.43 7.73
C LYS A 54 14.17 9.44 6.29
N ASP A 55 13.26 9.46 5.32
CA ASP A 55 13.63 9.67 3.94
C ASP A 55 14.05 11.14 3.72
N THR A 56 15.23 11.34 3.16
CA THR A 56 15.86 12.64 2.89
C THR A 56 16.51 12.60 1.50
N ASN A 57 17.12 13.70 1.07
CA ASN A 57 17.88 13.73 -0.19
C ASN A 57 19.05 12.74 -0.21
N ASP A 58 19.60 12.42 0.96
CA ASP A 58 20.82 11.60 1.10
C ASP A 58 20.53 10.20 1.66
N THR A 59 19.27 9.90 2.00
CA THR A 59 18.91 8.67 2.71
C THR A 59 17.55 8.17 2.26
N GLU A 60 17.44 6.87 2.04
CA GLU A 60 16.18 6.20 1.74
C GLU A 60 15.49 5.71 3.02
N GLY A 61 14.23 6.10 3.18
CA GLY A 61 13.39 5.65 4.30
C GLY A 61 12.69 4.32 4.04
N TYR A 62 12.82 3.73 2.85
CA TYR A 62 12.08 2.57 2.39
C TYR A 62 13.02 1.48 1.88
N VAL A 63 12.62 0.22 2.06
CA VAL A 63 13.42 -0.93 1.64
C VAL A 63 13.35 -1.06 0.12
N ARG A 64 14.50 -0.98 -0.56
CA ARG A 64 14.60 -1.19 -2.02
C ARG A 64 14.14 -2.58 -2.43
N ASP A 65 13.54 -2.64 -3.60
CA ASP A 65 13.36 -3.90 -4.32
C ASP A 65 14.58 -4.21 -5.19
N LEU A 66 15.56 -4.91 -4.60
CA LEU A 66 16.85 -5.21 -5.22
C LEU A 66 16.75 -6.04 -6.52
N GLU A 67 15.60 -6.67 -6.79
CA GLU A 67 15.36 -7.36 -8.07
C GLU A 67 15.20 -6.36 -9.22
N HIS A 68 14.68 -5.17 -8.93
CA HIS A 68 14.30 -4.18 -9.94
C HIS A 68 15.05 -2.84 -9.82
N THR A 69 15.96 -2.70 -8.85
CA THR A 69 16.79 -1.50 -8.68
C THR A 69 18.25 -1.75 -9.05
N ASP A 70 18.91 -0.78 -9.66
CA ASP A 70 20.34 -0.80 -9.94
C ASP A 70 21.14 -0.44 -8.67
N PRO A 71 22.09 -1.29 -8.22
CA PRO A 71 22.93 -1.00 -7.05
C PRO A 71 23.84 0.22 -7.23
N ASN A 72 24.10 0.67 -8.46
CA ASN A 72 24.91 1.85 -8.75
C ASN A 72 24.12 3.17 -8.63
N VAL A 73 22.79 3.09 -8.55
CA VAL A 73 21.95 4.27 -8.31
C VAL A 73 22.02 4.60 -6.81
N SER A 74 22.49 5.81 -6.52
CA SER A 74 22.69 6.27 -5.15
C SER A 74 21.37 6.39 -4.38
N LYS A 75 20.29 6.81 -5.04
CA LYS A 75 18.96 6.95 -4.45
C LYS A 75 17.85 6.80 -5.50
N TYR A 76 16.79 6.11 -5.11
CA TYR A 76 15.50 6.11 -5.78
C TYR A 76 14.50 7.01 -5.06
N TRP A 77 13.57 7.56 -5.82
CA TRP A 77 12.42 8.31 -5.34
C TRP A 77 11.14 7.54 -5.56
N ILE A 78 10.11 7.86 -4.78
CA ILE A 78 8.81 7.18 -4.86
C ILE A 78 8.17 7.38 -6.22
N ASP A 79 8.40 8.51 -6.86
CA ASP A 79 7.87 8.83 -8.18
C ASP A 79 8.75 8.34 -9.32
N ASP A 80 9.91 7.72 -9.08
CA ASP A 80 10.73 7.17 -10.16
C ASP A 80 9.96 6.09 -10.92
N TYR A 81 9.94 6.21 -12.25
CA TYR A 81 9.24 5.27 -13.11
C TYR A 81 9.97 3.92 -13.23
N ASN A 82 11.32 3.96 -13.21
CA ASN A 82 12.19 2.78 -13.18
C ASN A 82 11.73 1.65 -14.14
N ASN A 83 11.52 2.02 -15.40
CA ASN A 83 11.08 1.13 -16.48
C ASN A 83 9.78 0.34 -16.17
N GLY A 84 8.87 0.93 -15.40
CA GLY A 84 7.60 0.31 -15.02
C GLY A 84 7.67 -0.57 -13.76
N HIS A 85 8.84 -0.65 -13.10
CA HIS A 85 8.99 -1.36 -11.83
C HIS A 85 9.11 -0.40 -10.66
N PHE A 86 8.21 -0.50 -9.70
CA PHE A 86 8.28 0.34 -8.51
C PHE A 86 9.53 -0.01 -7.67
N PRO A 87 10.34 0.97 -7.25
CA PRO A 87 11.68 0.69 -6.69
C PRO A 87 11.69 0.18 -5.24
N PHE A 88 10.55 0.11 -4.55
CA PHE A 88 10.48 -0.24 -3.14
C PHE A 88 9.54 -1.40 -2.84
N LYS A 89 9.85 -2.14 -1.77
CA LYS A 89 9.00 -3.25 -1.31
C LYS A 89 7.75 -2.74 -0.60
N PRO A 90 6.58 -3.37 -0.82
CA PRO A 90 5.40 -3.06 -0.02
C PRO A 90 5.57 -3.61 1.39
N TYR A 91 4.85 -3.01 2.34
CA TYR A 91 4.69 -3.62 3.64
C TYR A 91 3.87 -4.91 3.50
N PRO A 92 4.30 -6.04 4.11
CA PRO A 92 3.71 -7.36 3.89
C PRO A 92 2.41 -7.56 4.68
N TYR A 93 1.40 -6.74 4.39
CA TYR A 93 0.06 -6.95 4.93
C TYR A 93 -0.56 -8.23 4.38
N THR A 94 -1.20 -9.01 5.25
CA THR A 94 -1.92 -10.23 4.90
C THR A 94 -3.44 -10.01 4.93
N LYS A 95 -3.90 -8.89 5.51
CA LYS A 95 -5.32 -8.57 5.68
C LYS A 95 -5.60 -7.09 5.48
N LEU A 96 -6.80 -6.78 4.98
CA LEU A 96 -7.39 -5.44 5.03
C LEU A 96 -8.55 -5.43 6.02
N TYR A 97 -8.55 -4.45 6.91
CA TYR A 97 -9.73 -4.07 7.67
C TYR A 97 -10.41 -2.89 6.98
N LEU A 98 -11.52 -3.15 6.32
CA LEU A 98 -12.30 -2.19 5.55
C LEU A 98 -13.38 -1.58 6.44
N ALA A 99 -13.49 -0.25 6.43
CA ALA A 99 -14.54 0.46 7.17
C ALA A 99 -15.23 1.50 6.29
N VAL A 100 -16.57 1.45 6.22
CA VAL A 100 -17.32 2.39 5.39
C VAL A 100 -17.42 3.76 6.06
N GLY A 101 -16.85 4.78 5.42
CA GLY A 101 -16.85 6.15 5.93
C GLY A 101 -16.24 6.29 7.33
N TYR A 102 -16.70 7.29 8.09
CA TYR A 102 -16.13 7.67 9.39
C TYR A 102 -17.15 7.72 10.54
N ALA A 103 -18.37 7.20 10.31
CA ALA A 103 -19.39 7.10 11.36
C ALA A 103 -18.95 6.12 12.47
N LYS A 104 -19.46 6.32 13.69
CA LYS A 104 -19.19 5.41 14.83
C LYS A 104 -19.75 4.01 14.56
N GLU A 105 -21.00 3.95 14.12
CA GLU A 105 -21.66 2.74 13.64
C GLU A 105 -21.58 2.71 12.12
N ARG A 106 -20.94 1.67 11.59
CA ARG A 106 -20.63 1.55 10.16
C ARG A 106 -20.37 0.11 9.79
N ASP A 107 -20.60 -0.17 8.51
CA ASP A 107 -20.23 -1.45 7.92
C ASP A 107 -18.71 -1.62 7.96
N THR A 108 -18.26 -2.80 8.39
CA THR A 108 -16.85 -3.16 8.38
C THR A 108 -16.65 -4.58 7.89
N ALA A 109 -15.48 -4.87 7.35
CA ALA A 109 -15.12 -6.21 6.91
C ALA A 109 -13.63 -6.46 7.11
N LEU A 110 -13.30 -7.70 7.42
CA LEU A 110 -11.94 -8.21 7.40
C LEU A 110 -11.80 -9.10 6.17
N VAL A 111 -10.82 -8.82 5.32
CA VAL A 111 -10.56 -9.58 4.09
C VAL A 111 -9.08 -9.96 4.00
N GLU A 112 -8.79 -11.11 3.41
CA GLU A 112 -7.42 -11.54 3.11
C GLU A 112 -6.82 -10.74 1.96
N ILE A 113 -5.50 -10.57 2.00
CA ILE A 113 -4.68 -10.16 0.87
C ILE A 113 -3.91 -11.41 0.41
N ASP A 114 -4.09 -11.80 -0.84
CA ASP A 114 -3.37 -12.94 -1.46
C ASP A 114 -2.32 -12.50 -2.49
N GLY A 115 -2.21 -11.19 -2.75
CA GLY A 115 -1.19 -10.63 -3.63
C GLY A 115 -1.27 -9.12 -3.73
N TYR A 116 -0.35 -8.55 -4.50
CA TYR A 116 -0.34 -7.15 -4.84
C TYR A 116 0.34 -6.93 -6.19
N ARG A 117 0.14 -5.74 -6.75
CA ARG A 117 0.97 -5.21 -7.83
C ARG A 117 1.05 -3.68 -7.73
N PHE A 118 2.16 -3.12 -8.19
CA PHE A 118 2.30 -1.69 -8.39
C PHE A 118 1.87 -1.32 -9.80
N ILE A 119 1.20 -0.18 -9.93
CA ILE A 119 0.67 0.34 -11.18
C ILE A 119 1.25 1.74 -11.38
N PRO A 120 2.03 1.98 -12.44
CA PRO A 120 2.43 3.32 -12.81
C PRO A 120 1.25 4.02 -13.49
N GLU A 121 0.68 5.02 -12.83
CA GLU A 121 -0.27 5.96 -13.43
C GLU A 121 0.45 7.25 -13.84
N MET A 122 -0.06 7.94 -14.86
CA MET A 122 0.45 9.24 -15.32
C MET A 122 1.98 9.30 -15.50
N ILE A 123 2.51 8.43 -16.37
CA ILE A 123 3.95 8.41 -16.71
C ILE A 123 4.34 9.72 -17.40
N ARG A 124 5.44 10.34 -16.96
CA ARG A 124 5.97 11.58 -17.51
C ARG A 124 7.41 11.41 -17.95
N ALA A 125 7.63 11.67 -19.24
CA ALA A 125 8.95 11.67 -19.89
C ALA A 125 9.75 10.38 -19.62
N ASP A 126 9.07 9.25 -19.43
CA ASP A 126 9.64 7.95 -19.04
C ASP A 126 10.56 7.99 -17.81
N LYS A 127 10.35 9.00 -16.95
CA LYS A 127 11.16 9.25 -15.76
C LYS A 127 10.36 9.15 -14.48
N TYR A 128 9.13 9.66 -14.49
CA TYR A 128 8.30 9.74 -13.30
C TYR A 128 6.93 9.10 -13.49
N ALA A 129 6.35 8.52 -12.45
CA ALA A 129 4.98 8.02 -12.42
C ALA A 129 4.30 8.32 -11.07
N PHE A 130 2.98 8.46 -11.12
CA PHE A 130 2.14 8.39 -9.94
C PHE A 130 1.80 6.95 -9.65
N TRP A 131 2.32 6.43 -8.54
CA TRP A 131 2.22 5.02 -8.25
C TRP A 131 0.98 4.69 -7.43
N VAL A 132 0.36 3.58 -7.79
CA VAL A 132 -0.74 2.96 -7.05
C VAL A 132 -0.34 1.54 -6.67
N ILE A 133 -0.58 1.14 -5.42
CA ILE A 133 -0.60 -0.26 -5.04
C ILE A 133 -2.02 -0.80 -5.19
N ALA A 134 -2.17 -1.90 -5.92
CA ALA A 134 -3.38 -2.69 -5.96
C ALA A 134 -3.19 -3.91 -5.06
N TYR A 135 -3.92 -3.97 -3.94
CA TYR A 135 -3.98 -5.16 -3.11
C TYR A 135 -5.01 -6.11 -3.69
N HIS A 136 -4.62 -7.34 -3.98
CA HIS A 136 -5.54 -8.38 -4.42
C HIS A 136 -6.39 -8.84 -3.22
N ILE A 137 -7.70 -8.92 -3.45
CA ILE A 137 -8.68 -9.27 -2.44
C ILE A 137 -8.91 -10.78 -2.48
N GLY A 138 -8.47 -11.45 -1.43
CA GLY A 138 -8.71 -12.87 -1.20
C GLY A 138 -10.09 -13.13 -0.59
N LYS A 139 -10.14 -14.01 0.42
CA LYS A 139 -11.40 -14.36 1.08
C LYS A 139 -11.91 -13.24 1.98
N VAL A 140 -13.23 -13.09 2.04
CA VAL A 140 -13.89 -12.32 3.09
C VAL A 140 -13.94 -13.18 4.34
N LEU A 141 -13.29 -12.72 5.41
CA LEU A 141 -13.17 -13.44 6.68
C LEU A 141 -14.32 -13.08 7.63
N GLU A 142 -14.64 -11.79 7.71
CA GLU A 142 -15.66 -11.27 8.61
C GLU A 142 -16.40 -10.11 7.94
N VAL A 143 -17.70 -9.98 8.22
CA VAL A 143 -18.52 -8.84 7.81
C VAL A 143 -19.39 -8.42 8.98
N HIS A 144 -19.37 -7.12 9.26
CA HIS A 144 -20.28 -6.47 10.20
C HIS A 144 -21.09 -5.42 9.45
N ARG A 145 -22.41 -5.46 9.61
CA ARG A 145 -23.34 -4.46 9.08
C ARG A 145 -23.89 -3.64 10.24
N LYS A 146 -23.97 -2.32 10.04
CA LYS A 146 -24.60 -1.40 10.99
C LYS A 146 -26.11 -1.64 11.09
#